data_AF-A0A6N4SLZ5-F1
#
_entry.id   AF-A0A6N4SLZ5-F1
#
_cell.length_a   1.000
_cell.length_b   1.000
_cell.length_c   1.000
_cell.angle_alpha   90.00
_cell.angle_beta   90.00
_cell.angle_gamma   90.00
#
_symmetry.space_group_name_H-M   'P 1'
#
loop_
_entity.id
_entity.type
_entity.pdbx_description
1 polymer ?
#
loop_
_entity_poly.entity_id
_entity_poly.type
_entity_poly.pdbx_seq_one_letter_code
_entity_poly.pdbx_strand_id
1 'polypeptide(L)'
;MDDKDDHHILVDDDYNITGVIGWTFARVVPAFEAFGPLLLTADLDDLLKGKLGRSLGDKILTKALHGKGITDIDLARMMNGPDVVRRFSFGLGMGMDLSSTEADHLFKGIISTATGIPLLQEMDLEVCGVDATMGCANYHCWLIFDTGEKWIVRIPRTGFSDVPSELVEYLVESEYATLKFLESANIPTPKVHGYGLASDPSNRVGVCYIMMQALTGKPYYAHEASTAQKERIIEQVANYLAELSNHPVSSIGSFAMVNNQPEISAVASNRFVALGTYGPFTSSLDYITSIIEQYMDLIADGQLHHKHSLEAFLFYHFLRENKDRLMSDGHPDDNPEQQQQFFIKHVDDKGDHLLIDDDYNVTGIIDWQFVRVVPATEAFGPSYVTADLGSLYSSSTGLSADDRLFAGALRSQGYHDLAAFAEGNEIMHRFHHGLADGISKNEARELLEGMVSCVLGKGVDDLDAWIGEMCIKCRGDPRWEKVEALLREQEAESD
;
A
#
# COMPACT_ATOMS: atom_id res chain seq x y z
N MET A 1 -23.88 14.72 21.06
CA MET A 1 -23.16 15.92 21.56
C MET A 1 -21.76 15.43 21.95
N ASP A 2 -20.77 16.33 22.05
CA ASP A 2 -19.49 15.96 22.64
C ASP A 2 -19.70 15.96 24.15
N ASP A 3 -20.00 14.80 24.73
CA ASP A 3 -20.50 14.69 26.11
C ASP A 3 -19.34 14.53 27.12
N LYS A 4 -18.13 14.97 26.76
CA LYS A 4 -16.90 14.76 27.54
C LYS A 4 -16.92 15.37 28.94
N ASP A 5 -17.73 16.39 29.17
CA ASP A 5 -17.91 17.05 30.47
C ASP A 5 -19.37 17.46 30.71
N ASP A 6 -19.80 17.53 31.97
CA ASP A 6 -21.15 17.98 32.40
C ASP A 6 -21.49 19.45 32.00
N HIS A 7 -20.63 20.11 31.22
CA HIS A 7 -20.69 21.51 30.82
C HIS A 7 -21.75 21.83 29.74
N HIS A 8 -22.52 20.84 29.29
CA HIS A 8 -23.52 20.99 28.24
C HIS A 8 -24.97 21.10 28.74
N ILE A 9 -25.22 20.82 30.03
CA ILE A 9 -26.53 20.92 30.65
C ILE A 9 -26.51 22.03 31.70
N LEU A 10 -27.35 23.05 31.52
CA LEU A 10 -27.52 24.13 32.48
C LEU A 10 -28.59 23.73 33.50
N VAL A 11 -28.27 23.86 34.78
CA VAL A 11 -29.20 23.60 35.89
C VAL A 11 -29.35 24.82 36.80
N ASP A 12 -30.51 25.00 37.42
CA ASP A 12 -30.70 25.98 38.50
C ASP A 12 -30.23 25.43 39.87
N ASP A 13 -30.37 26.23 40.92
CA ASP A 13 -29.95 25.88 42.30
C ASP A 13 -30.68 24.66 42.88
N ASP A 14 -31.83 24.29 42.29
CA ASP A 14 -32.64 23.12 42.65
C ASP A 14 -32.37 21.92 41.71
N TYR A 15 -31.34 21.99 40.87
CA TYR A 15 -30.96 21.00 39.85
C TYR A 15 -32.02 20.76 38.75
N ASN A 16 -32.92 21.72 38.51
CA ASN A 16 -33.81 21.66 37.36
C ASN A 16 -33.03 22.04 36.09
N ILE A 17 -33.19 21.27 35.02
CA ILE A 17 -32.59 21.58 33.72
C ILE A 17 -33.24 22.86 33.16
N THR A 18 -32.44 23.92 33.00
CA THR A 18 -32.86 25.22 32.46
C THR A 18 -32.42 25.44 31.01
N GLY A 19 -31.49 24.63 30.49
CA GLY A 19 -31.06 24.69 29.09
C GLY A 19 -30.04 23.60 28.71
N VAL A 20 -29.84 23.42 27.40
CA VAL A 20 -28.81 22.52 26.83
C VAL A 20 -28.02 23.30 25.76
N ILE A 21 -26.69 23.29 25.87
CA ILE A 21 -25.77 24.09 25.05
C ILE A 21 -24.69 23.21 24.40
N GLY A 22 -24.00 23.70 23.36
CA GLY A 22 -22.91 22.95 22.69
C GLY A 22 -23.37 22.06 21.52
N TRP A 23 -24.08 22.64 20.54
CA TRP A 23 -24.63 21.92 19.38
C TRP A 23 -23.65 21.72 18.22
N THR A 24 -22.37 22.07 18.38
CA THR A 24 -21.35 22.09 17.30
C THR A 24 -21.20 20.75 16.59
N PHE A 25 -21.43 19.63 17.28
CA PHE A 25 -21.36 18.26 16.74
C PHE A 25 -22.72 17.56 16.66
N ALA A 26 -23.81 18.31 16.64
CA ALA A 26 -25.14 17.74 16.48
C ALA A 26 -25.31 17.16 15.07
N ARG A 27 -25.68 15.88 14.98
CA ARG A 27 -25.95 15.17 13.73
C ARG A 27 -27.22 14.35 13.85
N VAL A 28 -27.84 14.05 12.71
CA VAL A 28 -28.91 13.05 12.64
C VAL A 28 -28.27 11.69 12.76
N VAL A 29 -28.73 10.88 13.73
CA VAL A 29 -28.22 9.54 14.00
C VAL A 29 -29.35 8.52 14.00
N PRO A 30 -29.07 7.23 13.76
CA PRO A 30 -30.05 6.18 13.92
C PRO A 30 -30.67 6.19 15.33
N ALA A 31 -31.93 5.76 15.44
CA ALA A 31 -32.68 5.81 16.71
C ALA A 31 -31.98 5.08 17.87
N PHE A 32 -31.24 4.01 17.61
CA PHE A 32 -30.49 3.28 18.64
C PHE A 32 -29.30 4.08 19.22
N GLU A 33 -28.74 5.03 18.46
CA GLU A 33 -27.69 5.94 18.91
C GLU A 33 -28.31 7.16 19.62
N ALA A 34 -29.45 7.66 19.12
CA ALA A 34 -30.17 8.78 19.73
C ALA A 34 -30.81 8.45 21.09
N PHE A 35 -31.25 7.20 21.28
CA PHE A 35 -32.03 6.77 22.44
C PHE A 35 -31.41 5.55 23.19
N GLY A 36 -30.17 5.19 22.86
CA GLY A 36 -29.39 4.18 23.56
C GLY A 36 -28.74 4.69 24.86
N PRO A 37 -27.89 3.89 25.51
CA PRO A 37 -27.10 4.33 26.66
C PRO A 37 -26.31 5.60 26.34
N LEU A 38 -26.47 6.65 27.16
CA LEU A 38 -25.83 7.95 26.96
C LEU A 38 -24.46 7.99 27.62
N LEU A 39 -23.54 8.84 27.12
CA LEU A 39 -22.26 9.04 27.81
C LEU A 39 -22.46 9.71 29.18
N LEU A 40 -23.43 10.62 29.29
CA LEU A 40 -23.85 11.26 30.55
C LEU A 40 -24.18 10.25 31.66
N THR A 41 -24.70 9.08 31.29
CA THR A 41 -25.03 8.03 32.26
C THR A 41 -23.94 6.98 32.38
N ALA A 42 -22.84 7.07 31.63
CA ALA A 42 -21.74 6.11 31.70
C ALA A 42 -21.00 6.22 33.03
N ASP A 43 -20.50 5.08 33.51
CA ASP A 43 -19.43 5.07 34.49
C ASP A 43 -18.13 4.86 33.71
N LEU A 44 -17.32 5.91 33.62
CA LEU A 44 -16.13 5.92 32.78
C LEU A 44 -15.11 4.87 33.25
N ASP A 45 -15.06 4.60 34.55
CA ASP A 45 -14.17 3.62 35.16
C ASP A 45 -14.60 2.19 34.80
N ASP A 46 -15.91 1.92 34.83
CA ASP A 46 -16.47 0.65 34.36
C ASP A 46 -16.31 0.46 32.83
N LEU A 47 -16.37 1.56 32.06
CA LEU A 47 -16.16 1.55 30.62
C LEU A 47 -14.70 1.23 30.26
N LEU A 48 -13.76 1.93 30.89
CA LEU A 48 -12.31 1.75 30.72
C LEU A 48 -11.78 0.44 31.30
N LYS A 49 -12.49 -0.20 32.23
CA LYS A 49 -12.14 -1.53 32.76
C LYS A 49 -12.86 -2.69 32.06
N GLY A 50 -13.57 -2.41 30.96
CA GLY A 50 -14.26 -3.43 30.17
C GLY A 50 -15.39 -4.16 30.91
N LYS A 51 -15.90 -3.59 32.02
CA LYS A 51 -16.86 -4.26 32.88
C LYS A 51 -18.22 -4.36 32.21
N LEU A 52 -18.81 -5.55 32.25
CA LEU A 52 -20.13 -5.81 31.67
C LEU A 52 -21.26 -5.19 32.50
N GLY A 53 -22.30 -4.76 31.80
CA GLY A 53 -23.57 -4.34 32.37
C GLY A 53 -23.76 -2.83 32.43
N ARG A 54 -24.88 -2.42 33.01
CA ARG A 54 -25.28 -1.01 33.10
C ARG A 54 -24.71 -0.33 34.32
N SER A 55 -24.29 0.92 34.14
CA SER A 55 -23.89 1.78 35.23
C SER A 55 -25.07 2.06 36.18
N LEU A 56 -24.77 2.66 37.33
CA LEU A 56 -25.82 3.18 38.21
C LEU A 56 -26.65 4.28 37.53
N GLY A 57 -26.00 5.16 36.75
CA GLY A 57 -26.65 6.23 36.00
C GLY A 57 -27.66 5.71 34.98
N ASP A 58 -27.30 4.66 34.23
CA ASP A 58 -28.17 4.01 33.24
C ASP A 58 -29.45 3.47 33.91
N LYS A 59 -29.33 2.90 35.12
CA LYS A 59 -30.47 2.39 35.91
C LYS A 59 -31.36 3.51 36.43
N ILE A 60 -30.77 4.62 36.87
CA ILE A 60 -31.51 5.81 37.34
C ILE A 60 -32.31 6.42 36.19
N LEU A 61 -31.69 6.63 35.02
CA LEU A 61 -32.36 7.17 33.83
C LEU A 61 -33.51 6.26 33.37
N THR A 62 -33.26 4.95 33.32
CA THR A 62 -34.29 3.95 32.98
C THR A 62 -35.48 4.03 33.95
N LYS A 63 -35.24 4.17 35.26
CA LYS A 63 -36.31 4.29 36.27
C LYS A 63 -37.09 5.61 36.13
N ALA A 64 -36.41 6.71 35.85
CA ALA A 64 -37.02 8.02 35.66
C ALA A 64 -37.96 8.06 34.44
N LEU A 65 -37.57 7.40 33.34
CA LEU A 65 -38.39 7.34 32.13
C LEU A 65 -39.63 6.46 32.29
N HIS A 66 -39.50 5.31 32.97
CA HIS A 66 -40.67 4.49 33.33
C HIS A 66 -41.64 5.22 34.26
N GLY A 67 -41.14 6.02 35.21
CA GLY A 67 -41.97 6.81 36.12
C GLY A 67 -42.78 7.94 35.45
N LYS A 68 -42.38 8.37 34.24
CA LYS A 68 -43.08 9.39 33.44
C LYS A 68 -44.11 8.81 32.45
N GLY A 69 -44.38 7.51 32.51
CA GLY A 69 -45.40 6.88 31.66
C GLY A 69 -45.00 6.74 30.19
N ILE A 70 -43.70 6.83 29.87
CA ILE A 70 -43.20 6.48 28.53
C ILE A 70 -43.30 4.96 28.40
N THR A 71 -44.40 4.49 27.80
CA THR A 71 -44.68 3.07 27.54
C THR A 71 -44.27 2.64 26.14
N ASP A 72 -43.54 3.49 25.40
CA ASP A 72 -43.07 3.17 24.07
C ASP A 72 -42.05 2.03 24.18
N ILE A 73 -42.51 0.83 23.79
CA ILE A 73 -41.78 -0.42 23.89
C ILE A 73 -40.44 -0.32 23.14
N ASP A 74 -40.36 0.49 22.10
CA ASP A 74 -39.16 0.62 21.29
C ASP A 74 -38.09 1.49 21.96
N LEU A 75 -38.48 2.59 22.61
CA LEU A 75 -37.58 3.42 23.43
C LEU A 75 -37.04 2.64 24.64
N ALA A 76 -37.92 1.92 25.35
CA ALA A 76 -37.50 1.07 26.45
C ALA A 76 -36.58 -0.07 25.98
N ARG A 77 -36.81 -0.67 24.80
CA ARG A 77 -35.94 -1.71 24.23
C ARG A 77 -34.59 -1.16 23.78
N MET A 78 -34.54 0.01 23.16
CA MET A 78 -33.29 0.66 22.73
C MET A 78 -32.41 1.03 23.92
N MET A 79 -32.99 1.61 24.97
CA MET A 79 -32.32 1.84 26.25
C MET A 79 -31.91 0.55 26.96
N ASN A 80 -32.65 -0.53 26.71
CA ASN A 80 -32.34 -1.82 27.27
C ASN A 80 -31.30 -2.62 26.46
N GLY A 81 -30.88 -2.10 25.30
CA GLY A 81 -29.92 -2.72 24.40
C GLY A 81 -28.49 -2.77 24.94
N PRO A 82 -27.62 -3.57 24.30
CA PRO A 82 -26.23 -3.71 24.70
C PRO A 82 -25.42 -2.43 24.45
N ASP A 83 -24.49 -2.12 25.35
CA ASP A 83 -23.67 -0.89 25.42
C ASP A 83 -22.57 -0.75 24.34
N VAL A 84 -22.68 -1.54 23.26
CA VAL A 84 -21.63 -1.66 22.23
C VAL A 84 -21.43 -0.36 21.48
N VAL A 85 -22.53 0.30 21.11
CA VAL A 85 -22.50 1.53 20.30
C VAL A 85 -21.80 2.66 21.07
N ARG A 86 -22.13 2.86 22.36
CA ARG A 86 -21.47 3.87 23.20
C ARG A 86 -19.97 3.60 23.36
N ARG A 87 -19.57 2.35 23.62
CA ARG A 87 -18.15 1.96 23.76
C ARG A 87 -17.37 2.12 22.45
N PHE A 88 -17.98 1.76 21.33
CA PHE A 88 -17.41 1.93 20.00
C PHE A 88 -17.27 3.41 19.62
N SER A 89 -18.30 4.23 19.86
CA SER A 89 -18.24 5.68 19.64
C SER A 89 -17.22 6.37 20.54
N PHE A 90 -17.03 5.91 21.79
CA PHE A 90 -15.98 6.42 22.68
C PHE A 90 -14.58 6.13 22.10
N GLY A 91 -14.35 4.91 21.62
CA GLY A 91 -13.07 4.50 21.02
C GLY A 91 -12.72 5.21 19.71
N LEU A 92 -13.71 5.50 18.86
CA LEU A 92 -13.46 6.11 17.53
C LEU A 92 -13.27 7.64 17.55
N GLY A 93 -13.76 8.35 18.57
CA GLY A 93 -13.77 9.82 18.53
C GLY A 93 -13.40 10.53 19.83
N MET A 94 -13.44 9.85 20.98
CA MET A 94 -13.33 10.53 22.29
C MET A 94 -12.15 10.06 23.16
N GLY A 95 -11.58 8.87 22.92
CA GLY A 95 -10.41 8.32 23.60
C GLY A 95 -9.05 8.75 23.03
N MET A 96 -8.92 10.00 22.56
CA MET A 96 -7.58 10.53 22.27
C MET A 96 -6.86 10.72 23.61
N ASP A 97 -5.73 10.03 23.80
CA ASP A 97 -4.91 9.93 25.04
C ASP A 97 -5.17 8.73 25.97
N LEU A 98 -5.79 7.64 25.49
CA LEU A 98 -5.82 6.39 26.27
C LEU A 98 -4.44 5.73 26.32
N SER A 99 -4.05 5.21 27.50
CA SER A 99 -2.92 4.29 27.60
C SER A 99 -3.23 2.98 26.88
N SER A 100 -2.18 2.25 26.47
CA SER A 100 -2.32 0.94 25.80
C SER A 100 -3.20 -0.04 26.61
N THR A 101 -3.07 -0.03 27.94
CA THR A 101 -3.89 -0.87 28.83
C THR A 101 -5.36 -0.47 28.84
N GLU A 102 -5.65 0.83 28.80
CA GLU A 102 -7.04 1.33 28.74
C GLU A 102 -7.68 1.05 27.39
N ALA A 103 -6.91 1.14 26.29
CA ALA A 103 -7.37 0.77 24.96
C ALA A 103 -7.69 -0.74 24.85
N ASP A 104 -6.83 -1.61 25.40
CA ASP A 104 -7.05 -3.06 25.46
C ASP A 104 -8.30 -3.40 26.28
N HIS A 105 -8.47 -2.79 27.46
CA HIS A 105 -9.66 -3.01 28.28
C HIS A 105 -10.95 -2.47 27.63
N LEU A 106 -10.89 -1.32 26.95
CA LEU A 106 -12.01 -0.79 26.19
C LEU A 106 -12.41 -1.76 25.08
N PHE A 107 -11.44 -2.28 24.33
CA PHE A 107 -11.66 -3.26 23.26
C PHE A 107 -12.27 -4.56 23.80
N LYS A 108 -11.71 -5.13 24.88
CA LYS A 108 -12.30 -6.28 25.57
C LYS A 108 -13.73 -6.01 26.01
N GLY A 109 -14.01 -4.82 26.54
CA GLY A 109 -15.36 -4.38 26.90
C GLY A 109 -16.33 -4.34 25.71
N ILE A 110 -15.89 -3.86 24.55
CA ILE A 110 -16.68 -3.85 23.31
C ILE A 110 -17.05 -5.28 22.90
N ILE A 111 -16.06 -6.18 22.86
CA ILE A 111 -16.25 -7.58 22.44
C ILE A 111 -17.13 -8.34 23.45
N SER A 112 -16.89 -8.20 24.75
CA SER A 112 -17.74 -8.82 25.77
C SER A 112 -19.19 -8.36 25.67
N THR A 113 -19.41 -7.07 25.40
CA THR A 113 -20.76 -6.52 25.30
C THR A 113 -21.46 -6.97 24.01
N ALA A 114 -20.72 -7.06 22.90
CA ALA A 114 -21.26 -7.52 21.62
C ALA A 114 -21.59 -9.01 21.60
N THR A 115 -20.82 -9.80 22.35
CA THR A 115 -20.98 -11.27 22.40
C THR A 115 -21.86 -11.74 23.56
N GLY A 116 -22.03 -10.91 24.60
CA GLY A 116 -22.69 -11.30 25.86
C GLY A 116 -21.83 -12.23 26.73
N ILE A 117 -20.57 -12.45 26.36
CA ILE A 117 -19.64 -13.34 27.05
C ILE A 117 -18.72 -12.47 27.91
N PRO A 118 -18.70 -12.64 29.25
CA PRO A 118 -17.70 -12.01 30.10
C PRO A 118 -16.32 -12.49 29.68
N LEU A 119 -15.51 -11.60 29.11
CA LEU A 119 -14.07 -11.82 29.00
C LEU A 119 -13.50 -11.56 30.40
N LEU A 120 -13.81 -12.47 31.33
CA LEU A 120 -13.03 -12.63 32.54
C LEU A 120 -11.61 -13.01 32.11
N GLN A 121 -10.66 -12.61 32.94
CA GLN A 121 -9.21 -12.61 32.72
C GLN A 121 -8.57 -13.97 32.34
N GLU A 122 -9.34 -15.01 32.05
CA GLU A 122 -8.88 -16.36 31.72
C GLU A 122 -9.81 -17.04 30.70
N MET A 123 -9.94 -16.45 29.51
CA MET A 123 -10.33 -17.19 28.30
C MET A 123 -9.19 -17.07 27.30
N ASP A 124 -8.40 -18.12 27.19
CA ASP A 124 -7.28 -18.28 26.24
C ASP A 124 -7.81 -18.41 24.80
N LEU A 125 -8.29 -17.30 24.25
CA LEU A 125 -8.00 -16.96 22.86
C LEU A 125 -6.62 -16.30 22.92
N GLU A 126 -5.56 -17.09 22.71
CA GLU A 126 -4.20 -16.55 22.58
C GLU A 126 -4.13 -15.69 21.31
N VAL A 127 -4.47 -14.43 21.52
CA VAL A 127 -3.88 -13.26 20.87
C VAL A 127 -4.25 -13.04 19.40
N CYS A 128 -5.13 -12.04 19.20
CA CYS A 128 -4.95 -11.09 18.11
C CYS A 128 -4.40 -9.80 18.75
N GLY A 129 -3.09 -9.49 18.59
CA GLY A 129 -2.55 -8.19 19.03
C GLY A 129 -1.25 -8.16 19.85
N VAL A 130 -0.76 -9.27 20.42
CA VAL A 130 0.62 -9.36 20.95
C VAL A 130 1.53 -9.51 19.74
N ASP A 131 2.52 -8.64 19.64
CA ASP A 131 3.44 -8.52 18.51
C ASP A 131 2.78 -8.13 17.17
N ALA A 132 1.61 -7.49 17.20
CA ALA A 132 1.05 -6.90 15.99
C ALA A 132 1.96 -5.78 15.46
N THR A 133 2.20 -5.79 14.15
CA THR A 133 3.13 -4.87 13.51
C THR A 133 2.35 -3.89 12.64
N MET A 134 2.63 -2.60 12.80
CA MET A 134 2.11 -1.57 11.90
C MET A 134 3.16 -1.27 10.83
N GLY A 135 2.83 -1.57 9.57
CA GLY A 135 3.62 -1.17 8.42
C GLY A 135 3.18 0.20 7.88
N CYS A 136 3.79 0.62 6.76
CA CYS A 136 3.42 1.85 6.09
C CYS A 136 1.99 1.78 5.55
N ALA A 137 1.66 0.76 4.75
CA ALA A 137 0.33 0.63 4.12
C ALA A 137 -0.61 -0.35 4.84
N ASN A 138 -0.08 -1.28 5.64
CA ASN A 138 -0.84 -2.39 6.20
C ASN A 138 -0.64 -2.53 7.72
N TYR A 139 -1.71 -2.92 8.40
CA TYR A 139 -1.67 -3.46 9.75
C TYR A 139 -1.57 -4.99 9.68
N HIS A 140 -0.70 -5.58 10.47
CA HIS A 140 -0.47 -7.02 10.51
C HIS A 140 -0.80 -7.56 11.89
N CYS A 141 -1.75 -8.49 11.98
CA CYS A 141 -2.02 -9.21 13.21
C CYS A 141 -1.77 -10.71 13.06
N TRP A 142 -1.44 -11.34 14.17
CA TRP A 142 -1.18 -12.76 14.25
C TRP A 142 -2.47 -13.53 14.54
N LEU A 143 -2.58 -14.71 13.92
CA LEU A 143 -3.48 -15.78 14.36
C LEU A 143 -2.61 -16.96 14.77
N ILE A 144 -2.71 -17.35 16.03
CA ILE A 144 -1.98 -18.49 16.60
C ILE A 144 -3.00 -19.59 16.88
N PHE A 145 -2.84 -20.73 16.24
CA PHE A 145 -3.72 -21.88 16.41
C PHE A 145 -3.20 -22.77 17.54
N ASP A 146 -4.11 -23.55 18.15
CA ASP A 146 -3.79 -24.55 19.19
C ASP A 146 -2.81 -25.63 18.70
N THR A 147 -2.75 -25.84 17.38
CA THR A 147 -1.76 -26.68 16.70
C THR A 147 -0.34 -26.12 16.73
N GLY A 148 -0.16 -24.86 17.13
CA GLY A 148 1.09 -24.11 17.02
C GLY A 148 1.32 -23.48 15.64
N GLU A 149 0.42 -23.69 14.68
CA GLU A 149 0.45 -23.00 13.39
C GLU A 149 0.23 -21.49 13.58
N LYS A 150 0.92 -20.68 12.78
CA LYS A 150 0.84 -19.21 12.83
C LYS A 150 0.50 -18.65 11.46
N TRP A 151 -0.54 -17.82 11.42
CA TRP A 151 -0.89 -17.02 10.25
C TRP A 151 -0.74 -15.54 10.55
N ILE A 152 -0.58 -14.77 9.48
CA ILE A 152 -0.67 -13.31 9.49
C ILE A 152 -1.97 -12.92 8.79
N VAL A 153 -2.71 -12.01 9.40
CA VAL A 153 -3.78 -11.26 8.74
C VAL A 153 -3.27 -9.88 8.42
N ARG A 154 -3.29 -9.54 7.13
CA ARG A 154 -2.93 -8.23 6.61
C ARG A 154 -4.18 -7.43 6.36
N ILE A 155 -4.26 -6.23 6.92
CA ILE A 155 -5.39 -5.32 6.80
C ILE A 155 -4.85 -3.99 6.27
N PRO A 156 -5.26 -3.53 5.07
CA PRO A 156 -4.90 -2.21 4.58
C PRO A 156 -5.33 -1.13 5.57
N ARG A 157 -4.44 -0.17 5.81
CA ARG A 157 -4.73 0.98 6.67
C ARG A 157 -5.72 1.89 5.97
N THR A 158 -6.76 2.32 6.68
CA THR A 158 -7.72 3.32 6.19
C THR A 158 -7.36 4.71 6.71
N GLY A 159 -7.64 5.75 5.92
CA GLY A 159 -7.42 7.16 6.31
C GLY A 159 -5.95 7.59 6.42
N PHE A 160 -5.01 6.74 5.99
CA PHE A 160 -3.57 7.07 5.96
C PHE A 160 -3.11 7.64 4.61
N SER A 161 -3.87 7.40 3.54
CA SER A 161 -3.59 7.90 2.19
C SER A 161 -4.90 8.25 1.47
N ASP A 162 -4.78 9.09 0.42
CA ASP A 162 -5.89 9.48 -0.45
C ASP A 162 -6.20 8.42 -1.53
N VAL A 163 -5.84 7.15 -1.28
CA VAL A 163 -6.06 6.06 -2.23
C VAL A 163 -7.55 5.68 -2.23
N PRO A 164 -8.23 5.67 -3.40
CA PRO A 164 -9.63 5.29 -3.49
C PRO A 164 -9.90 3.89 -2.94
N SER A 165 -11.04 3.70 -2.26
CA SER A 165 -11.38 2.42 -1.62
C SER A 165 -11.48 1.28 -2.63
N GLU A 166 -11.97 1.55 -3.84
CA GLU A 166 -12.05 0.59 -4.93
C GLU A 166 -10.65 0.10 -5.36
N LEU A 167 -9.65 0.98 -5.35
CA LEU A 167 -8.27 0.61 -5.65
C LEU A 167 -7.66 -0.20 -4.51
N VAL A 168 -7.95 0.13 -3.24
CA VAL A 168 -7.52 -0.68 -2.08
C VAL A 168 -8.08 -2.10 -2.16
N GLU A 169 -9.36 -2.26 -2.50
CA GLU A 169 -9.98 -3.57 -2.69
C GLU A 169 -9.34 -4.35 -3.84
N TYR A 170 -9.11 -3.68 -4.98
CA TYR A 170 -8.44 -4.30 -6.12
C TYR A 170 -7.03 -4.78 -5.77
N LEU A 171 -6.27 -4.00 -4.97
CA LEU A 171 -4.93 -4.38 -4.52
C LEU A 171 -4.96 -5.62 -3.61
N VAL A 172 -5.94 -5.72 -2.72
CA VAL A 172 -6.12 -6.88 -1.83
C VAL A 172 -6.46 -8.14 -2.61
N GLU A 173 -7.43 -8.06 -3.53
CA GLU A 173 -7.77 -9.17 -4.42
C GLU A 173 -6.56 -9.57 -5.29
N SER A 174 -5.85 -8.59 -5.82
CA SER A 174 -4.71 -8.82 -6.71
C SER A 174 -3.53 -9.49 -6.02
N GLU A 175 -3.21 -9.09 -4.79
CA GLU A 175 -2.19 -9.76 -3.98
C GLU A 175 -2.61 -11.21 -3.66
N TYR A 176 -3.88 -11.44 -3.30
CA TYR A 176 -4.40 -12.80 -3.07
C TYR A 176 -4.29 -13.68 -4.33
N ALA A 177 -4.70 -13.15 -5.49
CA ALA A 177 -4.63 -13.85 -6.76
C ALA A 177 -3.18 -14.17 -7.17
N THR A 178 -2.27 -13.23 -6.95
CA THR A 178 -0.82 -13.41 -7.18
C THR A 178 -0.26 -14.54 -6.32
N LEU A 179 -0.54 -14.54 -5.01
CA LEU A 179 -0.10 -15.60 -4.11
C LEU A 179 -0.70 -16.96 -4.50
N LYS A 180 -1.97 -17.00 -4.95
CA LYS A 180 -2.59 -18.22 -5.48
C LYS A 180 -1.91 -18.75 -6.75
N PHE A 181 -1.48 -17.87 -7.64
CA PHE A 181 -0.69 -18.27 -8.82
C PHE A 181 0.65 -18.89 -8.39
N LEU A 182 1.35 -18.22 -7.45
CA LEU A 182 2.67 -18.61 -6.97
C LEU A 182 2.68 -19.89 -6.10
N GLU A 183 1.52 -20.34 -5.57
CA GLU A 183 1.42 -21.63 -4.86
C GLU A 183 1.88 -22.83 -5.71
N SER A 184 1.85 -22.70 -7.04
CA SER A 184 2.30 -23.73 -7.98
C SER A 184 3.75 -23.57 -8.43
N ALA A 185 4.37 -22.42 -8.14
CA ALA A 185 5.76 -22.13 -8.45
C ALA A 185 6.67 -22.60 -7.31
N ASN A 186 7.89 -23.05 -7.62
CA ASN A 186 8.84 -23.50 -6.60
C ASN A 186 9.56 -22.31 -5.91
N ILE A 187 8.78 -21.39 -5.35
CA ILE A 187 9.23 -20.12 -4.76
C ILE A 187 8.72 -20.04 -3.32
N PRO A 188 9.54 -19.61 -2.34
CA PRO A 188 9.15 -19.56 -0.93
C PRO A 188 8.20 -18.37 -0.67
N THR A 189 6.94 -18.51 -1.06
CA THR A 189 5.89 -17.48 -0.86
C THR A 189 4.89 -17.91 0.23
N PRO A 190 4.21 -16.96 0.89
CA PRO A 190 3.17 -17.29 1.86
C PRO A 190 2.01 -18.02 1.20
N LYS A 191 1.61 -19.18 1.76
CA LYS A 191 0.35 -19.80 1.39
C LYS A 191 -0.82 -18.93 1.83
N VAL A 192 -1.77 -18.66 0.94
CA VAL A 192 -2.97 -17.86 1.28
C VAL A 192 -4.16 -18.74 1.65
N HIS A 193 -4.84 -18.37 2.74
CA HIS A 193 -5.96 -19.09 3.31
C HIS A 193 -7.32 -18.44 3.01
N GLY A 194 -7.34 -17.12 2.80
CA GLY A 194 -8.54 -16.39 2.40
C GLY A 194 -8.31 -14.89 2.32
N TYR A 195 -9.24 -14.17 1.71
CA TYR A 195 -9.27 -12.72 1.70
C TYR A 195 -10.71 -12.24 1.88
N GLY A 196 -10.89 -10.96 2.17
CA GLY A 196 -12.18 -10.31 2.21
C GLY A 196 -12.07 -8.88 1.71
N LEU A 197 -13.10 -8.41 1.01
CA LEU A 197 -13.23 -7.04 0.52
C LEU A 197 -14.25 -6.30 1.39
N ALA A 198 -14.04 -5.01 1.64
CA ALA A 198 -14.94 -4.24 2.51
C ALA A 198 -16.34 -4.08 1.89
N SER A 199 -16.41 -4.00 0.56
CA SER A 199 -17.65 -3.91 -0.22
C SER A 199 -18.45 -5.21 -0.26
N ASP A 200 -17.85 -6.37 0.05
CA ASP A 200 -18.54 -7.65 0.04
C ASP A 200 -19.48 -7.74 1.26
N PRO A 201 -20.82 -7.81 1.06
CA PRO A 201 -21.77 -7.92 2.18
C PRO A 201 -21.63 -9.24 2.96
N SER A 202 -20.94 -10.24 2.41
CA SER A 202 -20.63 -11.49 3.08
C SER A 202 -19.45 -11.37 4.05
N ASN A 203 -18.60 -10.35 3.86
CA ASN A 203 -17.47 -10.06 4.72
C ASN A 203 -17.94 -9.46 6.05
N ARG A 204 -17.98 -10.30 7.09
CA ARG A 204 -18.41 -9.91 8.44
C ARG A 204 -17.35 -9.14 9.24
N VAL A 205 -16.12 -9.04 8.75
CA VAL A 205 -15.03 -8.27 9.40
C VAL A 205 -15.23 -6.77 9.17
N GLY A 206 -15.85 -6.39 8.04
CA GLY A 206 -16.17 -5.00 7.71
C GLY A 206 -15.00 -4.17 7.17
N VAL A 207 -13.84 -4.78 6.93
CA VAL A 207 -12.65 -4.18 6.32
C VAL A 207 -12.02 -5.17 5.34
N CYS A 208 -11.16 -4.68 4.45
CA CYS A 208 -10.38 -5.54 3.57
C CYS A 208 -9.32 -6.32 4.36
N TYR A 209 -9.06 -7.57 3.99
CA TYR A 209 -7.98 -8.34 4.59
C TYR A 209 -7.48 -9.48 3.72
N ILE A 210 -6.26 -9.96 3.99
CA ILE A 210 -5.73 -11.25 3.51
C ILE A 210 -5.23 -12.06 4.70
N MET A 211 -5.62 -13.33 4.78
CA MET A 211 -5.10 -14.31 5.75
C MET A 211 -4.10 -15.22 5.05
N MET A 212 -2.88 -15.28 5.55
CA MET A 212 -1.77 -16.02 4.92
C MET A 212 -0.85 -16.66 5.96
N GLN A 213 -0.13 -17.70 5.55
CA GLN A 213 0.90 -18.36 6.34
C GLN A 213 1.93 -17.33 6.84
N ALA A 214 2.31 -17.43 8.11
CA ALA A 214 3.47 -16.71 8.61
C ALA A 214 4.76 -17.44 8.21
N LEU A 215 5.61 -16.78 7.44
CA LEU A 215 6.93 -17.30 7.12
C LEU A 215 7.94 -16.96 8.22
N THR A 216 8.96 -17.79 8.36
CA THR A 216 10.07 -17.59 9.31
C THR A 216 11.14 -16.68 8.72
N GLY A 217 12.02 -16.15 9.56
CA GLY A 217 13.15 -15.33 9.15
C GLY A 217 13.00 -13.85 9.52
N LYS A 218 14.01 -13.06 9.20
CA LYS A 218 14.04 -11.61 9.39
C LYS A 218 14.21 -10.90 8.04
N PRO A 219 13.68 -9.67 7.85
CA PRO A 219 13.93 -8.91 6.63
C PRO A 219 15.42 -8.74 6.34
N TYR A 220 15.80 -8.88 5.06
CA TYR A 220 17.16 -8.63 4.60
C TYR A 220 17.39 -7.13 4.39
N TYR A 221 18.47 -6.62 4.98
CA TYR A 221 18.92 -5.25 4.79
C TYR A 221 20.34 -5.25 4.21
N ALA A 222 20.47 -4.83 2.94
CA ALA A 222 21.74 -4.89 2.22
C ALA A 222 22.87 -4.08 2.88
N HIS A 223 22.53 -3.00 3.61
CA HIS A 223 23.50 -2.16 4.30
C HIS A 223 24.09 -2.80 5.57
N GLU A 224 23.47 -3.86 6.10
CA GLU A 224 23.95 -4.63 7.25
C GLU A 224 24.79 -5.86 6.83
N ALA A 225 24.75 -6.22 5.55
CA ALA A 225 25.36 -7.43 5.03
C ALA A 225 26.82 -7.23 4.63
N SER A 226 27.65 -8.24 4.90
CA SER A 226 28.99 -8.35 4.32
C SER A 226 28.91 -8.69 2.82
N THR A 227 30.01 -8.52 2.09
CA THR A 227 30.10 -8.86 0.66
C THR A 227 29.69 -10.30 0.37
N ALA A 228 30.19 -11.27 1.15
CA ALA A 228 29.85 -12.68 0.96
C ALA A 228 28.37 -12.99 1.23
N GLN A 229 27.77 -12.31 2.21
CA GLN A 229 26.34 -12.44 2.50
C GLN A 229 25.50 -11.84 1.37
N LYS A 230 25.91 -10.68 0.84
CA LYS A 230 25.25 -10.07 -0.31
C LYS A 230 25.32 -10.98 -1.56
N GLU A 231 26.49 -11.53 -1.87
CA GLU A 231 26.66 -12.48 -2.98
C GLU A 231 25.72 -13.69 -2.85
N ARG A 232 25.60 -14.24 -1.63
CA ARG A 232 24.66 -15.33 -1.33
C ARG A 232 23.19 -14.95 -1.54
N ILE A 233 22.80 -13.72 -1.20
CA ILE A 233 21.44 -13.24 -1.44
C ILE A 233 21.19 -13.05 -2.94
N ILE A 234 22.12 -12.43 -3.66
CA ILE A 234 22.03 -12.24 -5.12
C ILE A 234 21.92 -13.58 -5.85
N GLU A 235 22.66 -14.61 -5.43
CA GLU A 235 22.55 -15.96 -6.00
C GLU A 235 21.15 -16.56 -5.81
N GLN A 236 20.55 -16.38 -4.64
CA GLN A 236 19.18 -16.84 -4.37
C GLN A 236 18.12 -16.01 -5.10
N VAL A 237 18.39 -14.71 -5.32
CA VAL A 237 17.55 -13.85 -6.16
C VAL A 237 17.55 -14.35 -7.60
N ALA A 238 18.72 -14.68 -8.15
CA ALA A 238 18.85 -15.30 -9.46
C ALA A 238 18.07 -16.62 -9.56
N ASN A 239 18.14 -17.47 -8.53
CA ASN A 239 17.41 -18.73 -8.51
C ASN A 239 15.88 -18.55 -8.61
N TYR A 240 15.28 -17.65 -7.82
CA TYR A 240 13.82 -17.49 -7.87
C TYR A 240 13.35 -16.75 -9.14
N LEU A 241 14.14 -15.81 -9.67
CA LEU A 241 13.82 -15.16 -10.94
C LEU A 241 13.91 -16.14 -12.11
N ALA A 242 14.89 -17.04 -12.07
CA ALA A 242 14.97 -18.16 -13.01
C ALA A 242 13.76 -19.09 -12.90
N GLU A 243 13.28 -19.39 -11.69
CA GLU A 243 12.04 -20.15 -11.50
C GLU A 243 10.84 -19.38 -12.08
N LEU A 244 10.69 -18.08 -11.80
CA LEU A 244 9.61 -17.25 -12.36
C LEU A 244 9.61 -17.21 -13.90
N SER A 245 10.79 -17.31 -14.53
CA SER A 245 10.91 -17.37 -15.99
C SER A 245 10.26 -18.61 -16.62
N ASN A 246 10.02 -19.66 -15.83
CA ASN A 246 9.31 -20.86 -16.29
C ASN A 246 7.78 -20.68 -16.32
N HIS A 247 7.26 -19.55 -15.86
CA HIS A 247 5.81 -19.29 -15.72
C HIS A 247 5.36 -18.05 -16.52
N PRO A 248 5.56 -18.00 -17.84
CA PRO A 248 5.11 -16.87 -18.66
C PRO A 248 3.58 -16.82 -18.78
N VAL A 249 3.04 -15.62 -18.94
CA VAL A 249 1.63 -15.37 -19.29
C VAL A 249 1.52 -14.50 -20.54
N SER A 250 0.33 -14.44 -21.13
CA SER A 250 0.10 -13.83 -22.46
C SER A 250 -0.31 -12.36 -22.45
N SER A 251 -0.37 -11.71 -21.28
CA SER A 251 -0.74 -10.30 -21.17
C SER A 251 -0.06 -9.62 -19.98
N ILE A 252 0.24 -8.34 -20.15
CA ILE A 252 0.72 -7.41 -19.12
C ILE A 252 -0.48 -6.95 -18.30
N GLY A 253 -0.32 -6.94 -16.98
CA GLY A 253 -1.43 -6.63 -16.07
C GLY A 253 -1.10 -6.93 -14.62
N SER A 254 -2.12 -7.02 -13.79
CA SER A 254 -2.03 -7.60 -12.45
C SER A 254 -2.98 -8.81 -12.37
N PHE A 255 -2.69 -9.77 -11.51
CA PHE A 255 -3.62 -10.88 -11.29
C PHE A 255 -4.89 -10.39 -10.60
N ALA A 256 -6.03 -10.98 -10.93
CA ALA A 256 -7.31 -10.83 -10.23
C ALA A 256 -8.00 -12.20 -10.15
N MET A 257 -8.98 -12.34 -9.26
CA MET A 257 -9.73 -13.60 -9.12
C MET A 257 -10.92 -13.63 -10.09
N VAL A 258 -10.83 -14.47 -11.13
CA VAL A 258 -11.91 -14.69 -12.08
C VAL A 258 -12.38 -16.14 -11.97
N ASN A 259 -13.67 -16.36 -11.67
CA ASN A 259 -14.23 -17.71 -11.47
C ASN A 259 -13.41 -18.59 -10.47
N ASN A 260 -12.92 -17.98 -9.39
CA ASN A 260 -12.05 -18.61 -8.39
C ASN A 260 -10.68 -19.08 -8.92
N GLN A 261 -10.18 -18.53 -10.03
CA GLN A 261 -8.84 -18.76 -10.55
C GLN A 261 -8.10 -17.43 -10.75
N PRO A 262 -6.76 -17.39 -10.57
CA PRO A 262 -5.97 -16.22 -10.92
C PRO A 262 -5.92 -16.03 -12.44
N GLU A 263 -6.36 -14.86 -12.91
CA GLU A 263 -6.27 -14.45 -14.31
C GLU A 263 -5.69 -13.03 -14.41
N ILE A 264 -5.09 -12.69 -15.56
CA ILE A 264 -4.55 -11.35 -15.79
C ILE A 264 -5.68 -10.36 -16.09
N SER A 265 -5.67 -9.25 -15.36
CA SER A 265 -6.56 -8.11 -15.51
C SER A 265 -5.74 -6.81 -15.61
N ALA A 266 -6.38 -5.65 -15.53
CA ALA A 266 -5.71 -4.36 -15.52
C ALA A 266 -4.60 -4.31 -14.47
N VAL A 267 -3.50 -3.62 -14.78
CA VAL A 267 -2.47 -3.29 -13.80
C VAL A 267 -3.13 -2.53 -12.65
N ALA A 268 -2.89 -2.95 -11.42
CA ALA A 268 -3.49 -2.33 -10.25
C ALA A 268 -3.03 -0.88 -10.11
N SER A 269 -1.71 -0.67 -10.16
CA SER A 269 -1.06 0.63 -10.12
C SER A 269 0.45 0.47 -10.40
N ASN A 270 1.17 1.59 -10.49
CA ASN A 270 2.62 1.62 -10.30
C ASN A 270 3.02 1.51 -8.81
N ARG A 271 4.33 1.40 -8.54
CA ARG A 271 4.94 1.29 -7.19
C ARG A 271 4.53 2.40 -6.22
N PHE A 272 4.25 3.60 -6.73
CA PHE A 272 3.98 4.79 -5.90
C PHE A 272 2.49 5.11 -5.75
N VAL A 273 1.59 4.27 -6.26
CA VAL A 273 0.13 4.53 -6.25
C VAL A 273 -0.26 5.84 -6.95
N ALA A 274 0.57 6.26 -7.90
CA ALA A 274 0.38 7.49 -8.67
C ALA A 274 -0.58 7.29 -9.85
N LEU A 275 -0.68 6.05 -10.34
CA LEU A 275 -1.59 5.70 -11.43
C LEU A 275 -2.80 4.94 -10.89
N GLY A 276 -3.96 5.18 -11.48
CA GLY A 276 -5.13 4.31 -11.28
C GLY A 276 -4.93 2.94 -11.92
N THR A 277 -6.03 2.22 -12.15
CA THR A 277 -5.97 0.97 -12.91
C THR A 277 -5.83 1.23 -14.41
N TYR A 278 -4.99 0.46 -15.10
CA TYR A 278 -4.74 0.63 -16.54
C TYR A 278 -4.40 -0.69 -17.25
N GLY A 279 -4.70 -0.79 -18.54
CA GLY A 279 -4.57 -2.03 -19.29
C GLY A 279 -5.77 -2.97 -19.12
N PRO A 280 -5.61 -4.30 -19.25
CA PRO A 280 -4.37 -5.03 -19.55
C PRO A 280 -3.81 -4.74 -20.96
N PHE A 281 -2.59 -5.21 -21.24
CA PHE A 281 -1.95 -5.03 -22.55
C PHE A 281 -1.39 -6.34 -23.10
N THR A 282 -1.37 -6.48 -24.42
CA THR A 282 -0.67 -7.57 -25.13
C THR A 282 0.58 -7.07 -25.86
N SER A 283 0.94 -5.79 -25.65
CA SER A 283 2.01 -5.08 -26.34
C SER A 283 2.81 -4.28 -25.32
N SER A 284 4.11 -4.56 -25.23
CA SER A 284 5.03 -3.80 -24.38
C SER A 284 5.07 -2.32 -24.75
N LEU A 285 4.94 -2.01 -26.05
CA LEU A 285 4.92 -0.64 -26.54
C LEU A 285 3.68 0.11 -26.06
N ASP A 286 2.51 -0.53 -26.08
CA ASP A 286 1.26 0.07 -25.61
C ASP A 286 1.29 0.26 -24.10
N TYR A 287 1.83 -0.71 -23.36
CA TYR A 287 2.03 -0.62 -21.91
C TYR A 287 2.91 0.57 -21.51
N ILE A 288 4.09 0.71 -22.13
CA ILE A 288 5.02 1.82 -21.83
C ILE A 288 4.44 3.15 -22.30
N THR A 289 3.86 3.20 -23.50
CA THR A 289 3.22 4.42 -24.00
C THR A 289 2.11 4.87 -23.06
N SER A 290 1.29 3.95 -22.55
CA SER A 290 0.23 4.25 -21.60
C SER A 290 0.77 4.86 -20.29
N ILE A 291 1.88 4.34 -19.75
CA ILE A 291 2.50 4.92 -18.55
C ILE A 291 3.02 6.34 -18.85
N ILE A 292 3.75 6.51 -19.96
CA ILE A 292 4.32 7.82 -20.34
C ILE A 292 3.22 8.87 -20.47
N GLU A 293 2.15 8.58 -21.22
CA GLU A 293 1.08 9.54 -21.45
C GLU A 293 0.33 9.89 -20.16
N GLN A 294 0.05 8.90 -19.29
CA GLN A 294 -0.59 9.15 -17.99
C GLN A 294 0.29 10.03 -17.08
N TYR A 295 1.59 9.78 -17.01
CA TYR A 295 2.51 10.62 -16.24
C TYR A 295 2.55 12.05 -16.79
N MET A 296 2.62 12.21 -18.12
CA MET A 296 2.59 13.54 -18.73
C MET A 296 1.28 14.30 -18.43
N ASP A 297 0.13 13.62 -18.42
CA ASP A 297 -1.15 14.21 -18.05
C ASP A 297 -1.16 14.65 -16.59
N LEU A 298 -0.73 13.78 -15.67
CA LEU A 298 -0.68 14.06 -14.23
C LEU A 298 0.30 15.19 -13.88
N ILE A 299 1.45 15.24 -14.55
CA ILE A 299 2.44 16.33 -14.39
C ILE A 299 1.86 17.65 -14.89
N ALA A 300 1.24 17.65 -16.08
CA ALA A 300 0.66 18.84 -16.66
C ALA A 300 -0.52 19.39 -15.83
N ASP A 301 -1.25 18.52 -15.15
CA ASP A 301 -2.32 18.90 -14.22
C ASP A 301 -1.79 19.31 -12.83
N GLY A 302 -0.48 19.24 -12.59
CA GLY A 302 0.14 19.60 -11.31
C GLY A 302 -0.06 18.56 -10.20
N GLN A 303 -0.59 17.38 -10.52
CA GLN A 303 -0.83 16.30 -9.55
C GLN A 303 0.46 15.57 -9.19
N LEU A 304 1.43 15.51 -10.11
CA LEU A 304 2.76 14.95 -9.88
C LEU A 304 3.86 15.97 -10.13
N HIS A 305 4.92 15.89 -9.32
CA HIS A 305 6.14 16.71 -9.44
C HIS A 305 5.86 18.22 -9.55
N HIS A 306 4.87 18.73 -8.81
CA HIS A 306 4.44 20.14 -8.86
C HIS A 306 5.55 21.17 -8.56
N LYS A 307 6.67 20.77 -7.93
CA LYS A 307 7.83 21.66 -7.68
C LYS A 307 8.87 21.67 -8.81
N HIS A 308 8.90 20.60 -9.61
CA HIS A 308 9.90 20.34 -10.66
C HIS A 308 9.20 19.90 -11.95
N SER A 309 8.07 20.54 -12.27
CA SER A 309 7.18 20.12 -13.36
C SER A 309 7.86 20.21 -14.72
N LEU A 310 8.81 21.13 -14.90
CA LEU A 310 9.60 21.23 -16.13
C LEU A 310 10.43 19.97 -16.33
N GLU A 311 11.31 19.64 -15.38
CA GLU A 311 12.20 18.49 -15.46
C GLU A 311 11.41 17.19 -15.64
N ALA A 312 10.32 17.03 -14.87
CA ALA A 312 9.44 15.87 -14.97
C ALA A 312 8.76 15.76 -16.34
N PHE A 313 8.20 16.86 -16.87
CA PHE A 313 7.53 16.82 -18.17
C PHE A 313 8.52 16.54 -19.30
N LEU A 314 9.72 17.14 -19.25
CA LEU A 314 10.77 16.88 -20.23
C LEU A 314 11.28 15.44 -20.17
N PHE A 315 11.36 14.83 -18.99
CA PHE A 315 11.72 13.43 -18.79
C PHE A 315 10.80 12.51 -19.59
N TYR A 316 9.49 12.62 -19.37
CA TYR A 316 8.51 11.75 -20.03
C TYR A 316 8.28 12.13 -21.50
N HIS A 317 8.34 13.41 -21.86
CA HIS A 317 8.30 13.83 -23.27
C HIS A 317 9.49 13.25 -24.05
N PHE A 318 10.71 13.33 -23.51
CA PHE A 318 11.88 12.76 -24.15
C PHE A 318 11.74 11.24 -24.32
N LEU A 319 11.20 10.55 -23.32
CA LEU A 319 10.91 9.12 -23.41
C LEU A 319 9.88 8.78 -24.47
N ARG A 320 8.82 9.57 -24.60
CA ARG A 320 7.82 9.38 -25.66
C ARG A 320 8.45 9.36 -27.05
N GLU A 321 9.37 10.30 -27.31
CA GLU A 321 10.07 10.42 -28.59
C GLU A 321 11.11 9.30 -28.82
N ASN A 322 11.49 8.57 -27.77
CA ASN A 322 12.52 7.54 -27.80
C ASN A 322 12.01 6.18 -27.30
N LYS A 323 10.69 5.95 -27.30
CA LYS A 323 10.08 4.76 -26.68
C LYS A 323 10.54 3.43 -27.26
N ASP A 324 10.94 3.40 -28.52
CA ASP A 324 11.52 2.20 -29.14
C ASP A 324 12.84 1.79 -28.46
N ARG A 325 13.58 2.75 -27.88
CA ARG A 325 14.84 2.48 -27.17
C ARG A 325 14.66 1.87 -25.78
N LEU A 326 13.50 2.08 -25.16
CA LEU A 326 13.12 1.38 -23.92
C LEU A 326 12.92 -0.12 -24.17
N MET A 327 12.59 -0.48 -25.41
CA MET A 327 12.35 -1.85 -25.85
C MET A 327 13.56 -2.48 -26.55
N SER A 328 14.56 -1.69 -26.95
CA SER A 328 15.76 -2.20 -27.61
C SER A 328 16.79 -2.60 -26.55
N ASP A 329 16.70 -3.83 -26.09
CA ASP A 329 17.69 -4.52 -25.24
C ASP A 329 18.86 -5.10 -26.04
N GLY A 330 18.88 -4.92 -27.36
CA GLY A 330 19.95 -5.41 -28.23
C GLY A 330 19.85 -6.91 -28.54
N HIS A 331 18.77 -7.58 -28.11
CA HIS A 331 18.44 -8.91 -28.55
C HIS A 331 17.56 -8.82 -29.82
N PRO A 332 17.96 -9.45 -30.94
CA PRO A 332 17.05 -9.61 -32.06
C PRO A 332 16.01 -10.65 -31.67
N ASP A 333 14.93 -10.22 -31.02
CA ASP A 333 13.74 -11.05 -30.82
C ASP A 333 13.00 -11.17 -32.16
N ASP A 334 13.59 -11.94 -33.08
CA ASP A 334 12.97 -12.34 -34.34
C ASP A 334 11.91 -13.43 -34.13
N ASN A 335 11.66 -13.87 -32.88
CA ASN A 335 10.65 -14.86 -32.53
C ASN A 335 9.36 -14.20 -32.01
N PRO A 336 8.25 -14.24 -32.79
CA PRO A 336 6.96 -13.68 -32.38
C PRO A 336 6.37 -14.31 -31.11
N GLU A 337 6.75 -15.55 -30.76
CA GLU A 337 6.26 -16.22 -29.56
C GLU A 337 6.87 -15.65 -28.27
N GLN A 338 8.14 -15.22 -28.30
CA GLN A 338 8.80 -14.56 -27.15
C GLN A 338 8.25 -13.13 -26.94
N GLN A 339 7.88 -12.44 -28.01
CA GLN A 339 7.24 -11.12 -27.94
C GLN A 339 5.84 -11.14 -27.26
N GLN A 340 5.26 -12.33 -27.05
CA GLN A 340 3.96 -12.51 -26.39
C GLN A 340 4.06 -13.12 -24.99
N GLN A 341 5.27 -13.26 -24.45
CA GLN A 341 5.50 -13.76 -23.10
C GLN A 341 5.81 -12.59 -22.15
N PHE A 342 5.07 -12.56 -21.05
CA PHE A 342 5.24 -11.59 -19.98
C PHE A 342 5.40 -12.31 -18.64
N PHE A 343 6.09 -11.67 -17.71
CA PHE A 343 6.60 -12.30 -16.51
C PHE A 343 6.28 -11.49 -15.28
N ILE A 344 6.14 -12.18 -14.15
CA ILE A 344 5.89 -11.56 -12.85
C ILE A 344 7.09 -10.72 -12.42
N LYS A 345 6.82 -9.49 -11.97
CA LYS A 345 7.79 -8.58 -11.34
C LYS A 345 7.27 -8.15 -9.97
N HIS A 346 8.10 -8.41 -8.96
CA HIS A 346 7.95 -7.79 -7.65
C HIS A 346 8.33 -6.31 -7.77
N VAL A 347 7.40 -5.39 -7.46
CA VAL A 347 7.60 -3.97 -7.75
C VAL A 347 8.37 -3.19 -6.67
N ASP A 348 8.45 -3.74 -5.45
CA ASP A 348 9.21 -3.17 -4.33
C ASP A 348 10.39 -4.08 -3.94
N ASP A 349 11.13 -4.57 -4.93
CA ASP A 349 12.21 -5.56 -4.76
C ASP A 349 13.51 -4.98 -4.13
N LYS A 350 13.40 -4.11 -3.13
CA LYS A 350 14.53 -3.39 -2.47
C LYS A 350 15.29 -4.20 -1.41
N GLY A 351 14.87 -5.44 -1.16
CA GLY A 351 15.54 -6.41 -0.29
C GLY A 351 14.80 -6.78 1.00
N ASP A 352 14.08 -5.86 1.64
CA ASP A 352 13.36 -6.11 2.92
C ASP A 352 12.14 -7.06 2.78
N HIS A 353 11.62 -7.20 1.58
CA HIS A 353 10.66 -8.24 1.18
C HIS A 353 11.25 -9.66 1.21
N LEU A 354 12.57 -9.83 1.30
CA LEU A 354 13.24 -11.14 1.46
C LEU A 354 13.44 -11.44 2.95
N LEU A 355 12.83 -12.52 3.44
CA LEU A 355 13.06 -13.05 4.77
C LEU A 355 14.27 -14.00 4.74
N ILE A 356 15.20 -13.81 5.66
CA ILE A 356 16.44 -14.58 5.77
C ILE A 356 16.58 -15.25 7.13
N ASP A 357 17.24 -16.41 7.16
CA ASP A 357 17.74 -17.01 8.40
C ASP A 357 19.12 -16.45 8.80
N ASP A 358 19.72 -17.00 9.86
CA ASP A 358 21.02 -16.55 10.36
C ASP A 358 22.19 -16.85 9.41
N ASP A 359 22.00 -17.79 8.48
CA ASP A 359 22.96 -18.19 7.44
C ASP A 359 22.70 -17.48 6.10
N TYR A 360 21.82 -16.47 6.08
CA TYR A 360 21.42 -15.71 4.89
C TYR A 360 20.79 -16.60 3.80
N ASN A 361 20.12 -17.68 4.18
CA ASN A 361 19.20 -18.38 3.28
C ASN A 361 17.87 -17.64 3.21
N VAL A 362 17.36 -17.41 2.00
CA VAL A 362 16.02 -16.87 1.79
C VAL A 362 15.00 -17.93 2.20
N THR A 363 14.25 -17.61 3.24
CA THR A 363 13.21 -18.46 3.85
C THR A 363 11.81 -18.03 3.44
N GLY A 364 11.67 -16.82 2.89
CA GLY A 364 10.41 -16.29 2.42
C GLY A 364 10.56 -15.06 1.53
N ILE A 365 9.64 -14.89 0.59
CA ILE A 365 9.46 -13.66 -0.19
C ILE A 365 8.05 -13.17 0.12
N ILE A 366 7.94 -12.00 0.74
CA ILE A 366 6.69 -11.42 1.22
C ILE A 366 6.35 -10.13 0.46
N ASP A 367 5.23 -9.52 0.82
CA ASP A 367 4.78 -8.23 0.29
C ASP A 367 4.55 -8.18 -1.22
N TRP A 368 3.78 -9.14 -1.72
CA TRP A 368 3.36 -9.26 -3.13
C TRP A 368 2.26 -8.27 -3.53
N GLN A 369 2.09 -7.18 -2.77
CA GLN A 369 1.20 -6.10 -3.14
C GLN A 369 1.75 -5.36 -4.36
N PHE A 370 0.88 -4.87 -5.24
CA PHE A 370 1.24 -4.15 -6.48
C PHE A 370 2.03 -4.96 -7.50
N VAL A 371 2.10 -6.29 -7.37
CA VAL A 371 2.78 -7.14 -8.35
C VAL A 371 2.19 -6.94 -9.74
N ARG A 372 3.08 -6.91 -10.72
CA ARG A 372 2.75 -6.74 -12.13
C ARG A 372 3.27 -7.92 -12.92
N VAL A 373 2.61 -8.19 -14.02
CA VAL A 373 3.15 -8.98 -15.11
C VAL A 373 3.59 -8.00 -16.19
N VAL A 374 4.85 -8.10 -16.62
CA VAL A 374 5.57 -7.10 -17.40
C VAL A 374 6.49 -7.74 -18.46
N PRO A 375 7.03 -6.97 -19.42
CA PRO A 375 8.01 -7.47 -20.37
C PRO A 375 9.28 -8.03 -19.69
N ALA A 376 9.96 -8.98 -20.34
CA ALA A 376 11.16 -9.62 -19.81
C ALA A 376 12.26 -8.61 -19.40
N THR A 377 12.42 -7.53 -20.17
CA THR A 377 13.37 -6.43 -19.89
C THR A 377 13.10 -5.74 -18.55
N GLU A 378 11.85 -5.65 -18.13
CA GLU A 378 11.48 -5.11 -16.82
C GLU A 378 11.56 -6.19 -15.72
N ALA A 379 11.10 -7.41 -16.03
CA ALA A 379 11.05 -8.51 -15.07
C ALA A 379 12.44 -8.96 -14.59
N PHE A 380 13.39 -9.06 -15.52
CA PHE A 380 14.71 -9.66 -15.31
C PHE A 380 15.88 -8.68 -15.48
N GLY A 381 15.59 -7.42 -15.78
CA GLY A 381 16.59 -6.34 -15.81
C GLY A 381 17.12 -5.96 -14.42
N PRO A 382 17.93 -4.89 -14.35
CA PRO A 382 18.43 -4.36 -13.08
C PRO A 382 17.33 -4.16 -12.03
N SER A 383 17.62 -4.55 -10.79
CA SER A 383 16.66 -4.61 -9.68
C SER A 383 17.05 -3.64 -8.56
N TYR A 384 16.11 -3.25 -7.70
CA TYR A 384 16.42 -2.44 -6.54
C TYR A 384 17.31 -3.15 -5.51
N VAL A 385 17.28 -4.49 -5.44
CA VAL A 385 18.15 -5.26 -4.53
C VAL A 385 19.62 -5.19 -4.95
N THR A 386 19.89 -4.92 -6.23
CA THR A 386 21.24 -4.78 -6.81
C THR A 386 21.56 -3.33 -7.16
N ALA A 387 20.67 -2.38 -6.90
CA ALA A 387 20.83 -0.99 -7.30
C ALA A 387 21.89 -0.25 -6.46
N ASP A 388 22.73 0.53 -7.13
CA ASP A 388 23.41 1.65 -6.49
C ASP A 388 22.45 2.86 -6.51
N LEU A 389 21.78 3.11 -5.37
CA LEU A 389 20.85 4.23 -5.25
C LEU A 389 21.54 5.58 -5.46
N GLY A 390 22.82 5.74 -5.10
CA GLY A 390 23.54 6.98 -5.36
C GLY A 390 23.68 7.24 -6.85
N SER A 391 24.01 6.20 -7.62
CA SER A 391 24.07 6.27 -9.08
C SER A 391 22.70 6.54 -9.70
N LEU A 392 21.65 5.85 -9.20
CA LEU A 392 20.28 5.96 -9.72
C LEU A 392 19.70 7.38 -9.56
N TYR A 393 20.04 8.09 -8.48
CA TYR A 393 19.64 9.49 -8.21
C TYR A 393 20.57 10.54 -8.84
N SER A 394 21.53 10.11 -9.67
CA SER A 394 22.51 10.99 -10.31
C SER A 394 22.49 10.86 -11.84
N SER A 395 23.24 11.73 -12.51
CA SER A 395 23.57 11.63 -13.93
C SER A 395 24.53 10.47 -14.27
N SER A 396 25.14 9.82 -13.27
CA SER A 396 26.02 8.68 -13.46
C SER A 396 25.25 7.52 -14.08
N THR A 397 25.67 7.07 -15.26
CA THR A 397 25.06 5.94 -15.96
C THR A 397 25.91 4.68 -15.91
N GLY A 398 25.26 3.53 -15.92
CA GLY A 398 25.86 2.21 -16.03
C GLY A 398 25.43 1.29 -14.89
N LEU A 399 25.59 0.00 -15.14
CA LEU A 399 25.28 -1.04 -14.18
C LEU A 399 26.22 -1.00 -12.98
N SER A 400 25.65 -1.22 -11.79
CA SER A 400 26.40 -1.35 -10.56
C SER A 400 27.27 -2.62 -10.55
N ALA A 401 28.14 -2.74 -9.55
CA ALA A 401 28.87 -3.98 -9.32
C ALA A 401 27.92 -5.14 -8.98
N ASP A 402 26.86 -4.86 -8.23
CA ASP A 402 25.89 -5.87 -7.79
C ASP A 402 25.00 -6.35 -8.95
N ASP A 403 24.65 -5.47 -9.91
CA ASP A 403 23.95 -5.87 -11.15
C ASP A 403 24.79 -6.86 -11.98
N ARG A 404 26.11 -6.63 -12.05
CA ARG A 404 27.03 -7.54 -12.75
C ARG A 404 27.19 -8.87 -12.00
N LEU A 405 27.18 -8.85 -10.67
CA LEU A 405 27.17 -10.07 -9.86
C LEU A 405 25.88 -10.87 -10.10
N PHE A 406 24.74 -10.20 -10.16
CA PHE A 406 23.43 -10.79 -10.45
C PHE A 406 23.39 -11.44 -11.85
N ALA A 407 23.81 -10.72 -12.88
CA ALA A 407 23.95 -11.29 -14.22
C ALA A 407 24.93 -12.47 -14.26
N GLY A 408 26.03 -12.38 -13.51
CA GLY A 408 27.00 -13.47 -13.34
C GLY A 408 26.40 -14.72 -12.71
N ALA A 409 25.55 -14.57 -11.70
CA ALA A 409 24.85 -15.66 -11.04
C ALA A 409 23.86 -16.37 -11.99
N LEU A 410 23.06 -15.61 -12.75
CA LEU A 410 22.18 -16.19 -13.78
C LEU A 410 22.97 -16.96 -14.83
N ARG A 411 24.08 -16.39 -15.30
CA ARG A 411 24.95 -17.02 -16.31
C ARG A 411 25.59 -18.31 -15.82
N SER A 412 26.07 -18.35 -14.58
CA SER A 412 26.73 -19.55 -14.02
C SER A 412 25.77 -20.73 -13.87
N GLN A 413 24.47 -20.44 -13.79
CA GLN A 413 23.39 -21.43 -13.72
C GLN A 413 22.83 -21.83 -15.10
N GLY A 414 23.30 -21.20 -16.18
CA GLY A 414 22.89 -21.48 -17.56
C GLY A 414 21.75 -20.63 -18.11
N TYR A 415 21.26 -19.64 -17.35
CA TYR A 415 20.21 -18.71 -17.78
C TYR A 415 20.80 -17.51 -18.54
N HIS A 416 21.37 -17.79 -19.73
CA HIS A 416 22.07 -16.79 -20.53
C HIS A 416 21.16 -15.63 -21.00
N ASP A 417 19.92 -15.94 -21.38
CA ASP A 417 18.96 -14.92 -21.83
C ASP A 417 18.55 -13.98 -20.67
N LEU A 418 18.32 -14.54 -19.47
CA LEU A 418 18.04 -13.73 -18.28
C LEU A 418 19.25 -12.88 -17.87
N ALA A 419 20.45 -13.46 -17.95
CA ALA A 419 21.68 -12.72 -17.71
C ALA A 419 21.86 -11.55 -18.68
N ALA A 420 21.41 -11.70 -19.94
CA ALA A 420 21.44 -10.63 -20.94
C ALA A 420 20.52 -9.46 -20.57
N PHE A 421 19.31 -9.74 -20.03
CA PHE A 421 18.44 -8.69 -19.49
C PHE A 421 19.08 -8.00 -18.27
N ALA A 422 19.60 -8.79 -17.33
CA ALA A 422 20.23 -8.27 -16.11
C ALA A 422 21.49 -7.43 -16.39
N GLU A 423 22.24 -7.75 -17.43
CA GLU A 423 23.41 -6.98 -17.88
C GLU A 423 23.10 -5.97 -19.00
N GLY A 424 21.83 -5.81 -19.34
CA GLY A 424 21.34 -4.83 -20.30
C GLY A 424 21.57 -3.39 -19.83
N ASN A 425 21.02 -2.44 -20.56
CA ASN A 425 21.05 -1.05 -20.11
C ASN A 425 20.07 -0.84 -18.94
N GLU A 426 20.32 0.19 -18.13
CA GLU A 426 19.47 0.56 -16.99
C GLU A 426 18.26 1.43 -17.38
N ILE A 427 17.94 1.57 -18.67
CA ILE A 427 16.89 2.49 -19.17
C ILE A 427 15.54 2.13 -18.54
N MET A 428 15.17 0.84 -18.54
CA MET A 428 13.89 0.39 -17.98
C MET A 428 13.82 0.62 -16.46
N HIS A 429 14.95 0.42 -15.77
CA HIS A 429 15.06 0.66 -14.34
C HIS A 429 14.86 2.15 -14.01
N ARG A 430 15.51 3.05 -14.75
CA ARG A 430 15.33 4.52 -14.61
C ARG A 430 13.94 4.98 -15.00
N PHE A 431 13.34 4.38 -16.02
CA PHE A 431 11.97 4.69 -16.43
C PHE A 431 10.96 4.45 -15.30
N HIS A 432 11.03 3.30 -14.65
CA HIS A 432 10.13 2.99 -13.54
C HIS A 432 10.51 3.68 -12.23
N HIS A 433 11.79 4.04 -12.06
CA HIS A 433 12.20 4.91 -10.97
C HIS A 433 11.59 6.31 -11.10
N GLY A 434 11.61 6.88 -12.32
CA GLY A 434 11.08 8.20 -12.61
C GLY A 434 11.81 9.29 -11.81
N LEU A 435 11.07 10.34 -11.44
CA LEU A 435 11.53 11.32 -10.46
C LEU A 435 10.97 10.91 -9.09
N ALA A 436 11.84 10.82 -8.07
CA ALA A 436 11.38 10.56 -6.71
C ALA A 436 10.65 11.78 -6.12
N ASP A 437 9.74 11.56 -5.17
CA ASP A 437 9.10 12.65 -4.44
C ASP A 437 10.04 13.26 -3.38
N GLY A 438 9.84 14.53 -3.05
CA GLY A 438 10.63 15.22 -2.04
C GLY A 438 12.07 15.58 -2.42
N ILE A 439 12.47 15.36 -3.69
CA ILE A 439 13.81 15.68 -4.18
C ILE A 439 14.04 17.19 -4.39
N SER A 440 15.30 17.59 -4.39
CA SER A 440 15.75 18.93 -4.77
C SER A 440 15.73 19.14 -6.29
N LYS A 441 15.78 20.41 -6.72
CA LYS A 441 15.86 20.75 -8.15
C LYS A 441 17.13 20.19 -8.82
N ASN A 442 18.24 20.16 -8.09
CA ASN A 442 19.48 19.59 -8.61
C ASN A 442 19.34 18.08 -8.84
N GLU A 443 18.75 17.35 -7.89
CA GLU A 443 18.48 15.91 -8.05
C GLU A 443 17.51 15.63 -9.21
N ALA A 444 16.45 16.44 -9.36
CA ALA A 444 15.53 16.31 -10.50
C ALA A 444 16.25 16.49 -11.85
N ARG A 445 17.20 17.43 -11.93
CA ARG A 445 18.02 17.67 -13.12
C ARG A 445 19.02 16.55 -13.37
N GLU A 446 19.67 16.04 -12.33
CA GLU A 446 20.57 14.89 -12.42
C GLU A 446 19.85 13.63 -12.91
N LEU A 447 18.64 13.36 -12.40
CA LEU A 447 17.79 12.25 -12.86
C LEU A 447 17.41 12.39 -14.34
N LEU A 448 17.02 13.60 -14.76
CA LEU A 448 16.74 13.91 -16.16
C LEU A 448 17.97 13.69 -17.04
N GLU A 449 19.12 14.23 -16.65
CA GLU A 449 20.37 14.09 -17.38
C GLU A 449 20.83 12.62 -17.47
N GLY A 450 20.73 11.88 -16.37
CA GLY A 450 21.04 10.45 -16.32
C GLY A 450 20.16 9.65 -17.27
N MET A 451 18.85 9.94 -17.31
CA MET A 451 17.94 9.27 -18.24
C MET A 451 18.25 9.60 -19.70
N VAL A 452 18.47 10.88 -20.02
CA VAL A 452 18.85 11.30 -21.37
C VAL A 452 20.15 10.65 -21.79
N SER A 453 21.14 10.64 -20.91
CA SER A 453 22.45 10.04 -21.18
C SER A 453 22.36 8.55 -21.43
N CYS A 454 21.55 7.84 -20.63
CA CYS A 454 21.32 6.41 -20.75
C CYS A 454 20.66 6.06 -22.09
N VAL A 455 19.59 6.76 -22.45
CA VAL A 455 18.86 6.54 -23.71
C VAL A 455 19.70 6.91 -24.93
N LEU A 456 20.49 8.00 -24.88
CA LEU A 456 21.33 8.43 -25.99
C LEU A 456 22.63 7.62 -26.11
N GLY A 457 23.05 6.93 -25.05
CA GLY A 457 24.33 6.20 -24.97
C GLY A 457 25.55 7.13 -24.88
N LYS A 458 25.36 8.39 -24.48
CA LYS A 458 26.42 9.39 -24.31
C LYS A 458 25.97 10.47 -23.33
N GLY A 459 26.92 11.08 -22.62
CA GLY A 459 26.63 12.20 -21.72
C GLY A 459 26.03 13.42 -22.43
N VAL A 460 25.41 14.31 -21.63
CA VAL A 460 24.88 15.60 -22.08
C VAL A 460 25.93 16.67 -21.79
N ASP A 461 26.48 17.31 -22.83
CA ASP A 461 27.55 18.30 -22.64
C ASP A 461 27.06 19.59 -21.97
N ASP A 462 25.80 20.00 -22.24
CA ASP A 462 25.15 21.19 -21.69
C ASP A 462 23.66 20.90 -21.50
N LEU A 463 23.26 20.58 -20.25
CA LEU A 463 21.89 20.26 -19.91
C LEU A 463 20.95 21.46 -20.09
N ASP A 464 21.41 22.69 -19.85
CA ASP A 464 20.56 23.88 -19.98
C ASP A 464 20.25 24.18 -21.45
N ALA A 465 21.24 24.03 -22.33
CA ALA A 465 21.02 24.10 -23.77
C ALA A 465 20.03 23.02 -24.23
N TRP A 466 20.20 21.78 -23.76
CA TRP A 466 19.29 20.68 -24.07
C TRP A 466 17.85 20.94 -23.60
N ILE A 467 17.69 21.43 -22.37
CA ILE A 467 16.38 21.83 -21.81
C ILE A 467 15.75 22.92 -22.68
N GLY A 468 16.51 23.94 -23.08
CA GLY A 468 16.01 25.02 -23.94
C GLY A 468 15.48 24.51 -25.29
N GLU A 469 16.20 23.58 -25.93
CA GLU A 469 15.74 22.93 -27.16
C GLU A 469 14.49 22.09 -26.96
N MET A 470 14.42 21.34 -25.85
CA MET A 470 13.28 20.50 -25.52
C MET A 470 12.03 21.31 -25.20
N CYS A 471 12.14 22.45 -24.51
CA CYS A 471 11.04 23.38 -24.31
C CYS A 471 10.44 23.86 -25.65
N ILE A 472 11.29 24.15 -26.65
CA ILE A 472 10.81 24.55 -27.98
C ILE A 472 10.02 23.42 -28.64
N LYS A 473 10.50 22.17 -28.52
CA LYS A 473 9.79 20.99 -29.05
C LYS A 473 8.46 20.75 -28.35
N CYS A 474 8.44 20.90 -27.02
CA CYS A 474 7.24 20.66 -26.20
C CYS A 474 6.09 21.63 -26.51
N ARG A 475 6.34 22.79 -27.14
CA ARG A 475 5.27 23.71 -27.58
C ARG A 475 4.27 23.06 -28.55
N GLY A 476 4.63 21.96 -29.20
CA GLY A 476 3.71 21.18 -30.04
C GLY A 476 2.79 20.23 -29.24
N ASP A 477 3.08 19.98 -27.96
CA ASP A 477 2.29 19.11 -27.09
C ASP A 477 1.10 19.91 -26.51
N PRO A 478 -0.15 19.39 -26.59
CA PRO A 478 -1.33 20.10 -26.09
C PRO A 478 -1.31 20.35 -24.57
N ARG A 479 -0.46 19.64 -23.82
CA ARG A 479 -0.35 19.78 -22.37
C ARG A 479 0.61 20.88 -21.94
N TRP A 480 1.45 21.35 -22.86
CA TRP A 480 2.52 22.31 -22.55
C TRP A 480 2.00 23.63 -21.98
N GLU A 481 0.85 24.11 -22.43
CA GLU A 481 0.24 25.34 -21.88
C GLU A 481 -0.03 25.23 -20.38
N LYS A 482 -0.47 24.05 -19.90
CA LYS A 482 -0.67 23.81 -18.47
C LYS A 482 0.65 23.76 -17.70
N VAL A 483 1.68 23.13 -18.30
CA VAL A 483 3.03 23.12 -17.71
C VAL A 483 3.56 24.55 -17.59
N GLU A 484 3.44 25.39 -18.62
CA GLU A 484 3.85 26.80 -18.57
C GLU A 484 3.11 27.59 -17.48
N ALA A 485 1.84 27.26 -17.19
CA ALA A 485 1.10 27.86 -16.09
C ALA A 485 1.71 27.48 -14.73
N LEU A 486 2.02 26.19 -14.51
CA LEU A 486 2.68 25.71 -13.29
C LEU A 486 4.05 26.37 -13.07
N LEU A 487 4.84 26.59 -14.14
CA LEU A 487 6.14 27.26 -14.02
C LEU A 487 6.01 28.70 -13.54
N ARG A 488 4.98 29.42 -13.98
CA ARG A 488 4.72 30.80 -13.52
C ARG A 488 4.29 30.83 -12.05
N GLU A 489 3.54 29.82 -11.60
CA GLU A 489 3.15 29.67 -10.20
C GLU A 489 4.38 29.41 -9.32
N GLN A 490 5.27 28.50 -9.73
CA GLN A 490 6.53 28.21 -9.03
C GLN A 490 7.47 29.43 -8.93
N GLU A 491 7.57 30.22 -10.00
CA GLU A 491 8.34 31.48 -10.00
C GLU A 491 7.76 32.48 -8.99
N ALA A 492 6.44 32.63 -8.94
CA ALA A 492 5.76 33.54 -8.02
C ALA A 492 5.86 33.12 -6.55
N GLU A 493 6.01 31.83 -6.25
CA GLU A 493 6.24 31.33 -4.89
C GLU A 493 7.69 31.51 -4.41
N SER A 494 8.62 31.75 -5.33
CA SER A 494 10.06 31.92 -5.05
C SER A 494 10.47 33.38 -4.80
N ASP A 495 9.62 34.34 -5.18
CA ASP A 495 9.76 35.79 -4.96
C ASP A 495 9.12 36.25 -3.64
#